data_AF-A0A093WNX6-F1
#
_entry.id   AF-A0A093WNX6-F1
#
_cell.length_a   1.000
_cell.length_b   1.000
_cell.length_c   1.000
_cell.angle_alpha   90.00
_cell.angle_beta   90.00
_cell.angle_gamma   90.00
#
_symmetry.space_group_name_H-M   'P 1'
#
loop_
_entity.id
_entity.type
_entity.pdbx_description
1 polymer ?
#
loop_
_entity_poly.entity_id
_entity_poly.type
_entity_poly.pdbx_seq_one_letter_code
_entity_poly.pdbx_strand_id
1 'polypeptide(L)' 'MYASLEEVRFIYKDRWDLKLNNGTLIKLGTYSLGEQLNNIKIVSKKNNLKLIDLRTKDRVIISNE' A
#
# COMPACT_ATOMS: atom_id res chain seq x y z
N MET A 1 -13.61 9.77 -6.72
CA MET A 1 -13.96 8.33 -6.77
C MET A 1 -13.05 7.63 -5.78
N TYR A 2 -13.60 6.94 -4.78
CA TYR A 2 -12.78 6.23 -3.79
C TYR A 2 -12.17 4.97 -4.44
N ALA A 3 -10.88 4.74 -4.23
CA ALA A 3 -10.24 3.52 -4.72
C ALA A 3 -10.77 2.31 -3.92
N SER A 4 -11.15 1.24 -4.62
CA SER A 4 -11.56 -0.02 -4.01
C SER A 4 -10.50 -1.09 -4.24
N LEU A 5 -10.47 -2.09 -3.37
CA LEU A 5 -9.60 -3.24 -3.52
C LEU A 5 -10.00 -4.06 -4.75
N GLU A 6 -9.03 -4.37 -5.61
CA GLU A 6 -9.19 -5.22 -6.80
C GLU A 6 -8.60 -6.62 -6.55
N GLU A 7 -7.38 -6.67 -6.00
CA GLU A 7 -6.65 -7.93 -5.80
C GLU A 7 -5.93 -7.93 -4.44
N VAL A 8 -5.88 -9.10 -3.81
CA VAL A 8 -5.00 -9.39 -2.66
C VAL A 8 -4.10 -10.55 -3.06
N ARG A 9 -2.79 -10.32 -3.07
CA ARG A 9 -1.80 -11.32 -3.47
C ARG A 9 -0.89 -11.67 -2.30
N PHE A 10 -0.91 -12.94 -1.91
CA PHE A 10 0.14 -13.48 -1.05
C PHE A 10 1.40 -13.72 -1.88
N ILE A 11 2.55 -13.26 -1.38
CA ILE A 11 3.83 -13.40 -2.05
C ILE A 11 4.63 -14.55 -1.40
N TYR A 12 5.23 -14.31 -0.22
CA TYR A 12 5.91 -15.29 0.64
C TYR A 12 6.28 -14.66 2.00
N LYS A 13 6.58 -15.47 3.03
CA LYS A 13 7.04 -15.01 4.38
C LYS A 13 6.19 -13.85 4.93
N ASP A 14 4.88 -14.05 4.95
CA ASP A 14 3.89 -13.08 5.45
C ASP A 14 3.86 -11.74 4.70
N ARG A 15 4.35 -11.71 3.47
CA ARG A 15 4.28 -10.54 2.59
C ARG A 15 3.06 -10.61 1.69
N TRP A 16 2.36 -9.49 1.62
CA TRP A 16 1.13 -9.33 0.89
C TRP A 16 1.21 -8.06 0.04
N ASP A 17 0.69 -8.13 -1.18
CA ASP A 17 0.46 -6.97 -2.02
C ASP A 17 -1.05 -6.76 -2.20
N LEU A 18 -1.48 -5.50 -2.19
CA LEU A 18 -2.85 -5.10 -2.50
C LEU A 18 -2.84 -4.31 -3.81
N LYS A 19 -3.70 -4.69 -4.75
CA LYS A 19 -3.95 -3.90 -5.95
C LYS A 19 -5.29 -3.19 -5.81
N LEU A 20 -5.32 -1.89 -6.03
CA LEU A 20 -6.55 -1.11 -6.08
C LEU A 20 -7.04 -0.99 -7.53
N ASN A 21 -8.35 -0.81 -7.68
CA ASN A 21 -9.03 -0.71 -8.99
C ASN A 21 -8.54 0.44 -9.88
N ASN A 22 -7.89 1.45 -9.30
CA ASN A 22 -7.28 2.56 -10.02
C ASN A 22 -5.84 2.27 -10.45
N GLY A 23 -5.37 1.03 -10.30
CA GLY A 23 -4.03 0.58 -10.65
C GLY A 23 -2.96 0.81 -9.58
N THR A 24 -3.29 1.44 -8.44
CA THR A 24 -2.34 1.61 -7.34
C THR A 24 -1.96 0.25 -6.74
N LEU A 25 -0.66 -0.02 -6.65
CA LEU A 25 -0.10 -1.17 -5.94
C LEU A 25 0.33 -0.74 -4.53
N ILE A 26 -0.10 -1.47 -3.51
CA ILE A 26 0.32 -1.28 -2.11
C ILE A 26 1.10 -2.52 -1.69
N LYS A 27 2.38 -2.35 -1.34
CA LYS A 27 3.24 -3.42 -0.82
C LYS A 27 3.23 -3.41 0.70
N LEU A 28 2.66 -4.44 1.31
CA LEU A 28 2.59 -4.55 2.77
C LEU A 28 3.90 -5.11 3.34
N GLY A 29 4.28 -4.57 4.50
CA GLY A 29 5.33 -5.12 5.36
C GLY A 29 4.83 -6.29 6.22
N THR A 30 5.75 -6.87 6.98
CA THR A 30 5.48 -8.01 7.88
C THR A 30 5.18 -7.58 9.33
N TYR A 31 4.98 -6.28 9.56
CA TYR A 31 4.58 -5.74 10.87
C TYR A 31 3.07 -5.49 10.92
N SER A 32 2.55 -5.02 12.05
CA SER A 32 1.10 -4.96 12.27
C SER A 32 0.37 -4.14 11.20
N LEU A 33 -0.75 -4.67 10.71
CA LEU A 33 -1.57 -3.97 9.71
C LEU A 33 -2.06 -2.61 10.23
N GLY A 34 -2.35 -2.51 11.53
CA GLY A 34 -2.75 -1.25 12.18
C GLY A 34 -1.69 -0.15 12.05
N GLU A 35 -0.42 -0.47 12.31
CA GLU A 35 0.69 0.48 12.11
C GLU A 35 0.81 0.87 10.63
N GLN A 36 0.68 -0.09 9.71
CA GLN A 36 0.75 0.15 8.26
C GLN A 36 -0.35 1.09 7.77
N LEU A 37 -1.59 0.89 8.22
CA LEU A 37 -2.75 1.70 7.82
C LEU A 37 -2.65 3.16 8.31
N ASN A 38 -2.06 3.38 9.50
CA ASN A 38 -1.81 4.73 9.99
C ASN A 38 -0.85 5.50 9.08
N ASN A 39 0.17 4.82 8.56
CA ASN A 39 1.10 5.41 7.60
C ASN A 39 0.44 5.77 6.26
N ILE A 40 -0.49 4.94 5.75
CA ILE A 40 -1.23 5.21 4.49
C ILE A 40 -2.11 6.46 4.59
N LYS A 41 -2.80 6.68 5.72
CA LYS A 41 -3.74 7.80 5.89
C LYS A 41 -3.10 9.15 5.60
N ILE A 42 -1.83 9.32 5.97
CA ILE A 42 -1.03 10.55 5.74
C ILE A 42 -0.88 10.85 4.24
N VAL A 43 -0.82 9.81 3.40
CA VAL A 43 -0.44 9.89 2.00
C VAL A 43 -1.65 9.97 1.05
N SER A 44 -2.83 9.54 1.51
CA SER A 44 -4.09 9.44 0.75
C SER A 44 -4.60 10.74 0.09
N LYS A 45 -3.99 11.90 0.39
CA LYS A 45 -4.34 13.19 -0.23
C LYS A 45 -3.72 13.41 -1.61
N LYS A 46 -2.81 12.54 -2.07
CA LYS A 46 -2.20 12.65 -3.41
C LYS A 46 -2.94 11.74 -4.39
N ASN A 47 -3.47 12.32 -5.47
CA ASN A 47 -4.11 11.58 -6.55
C ASN A 47 -3.06 10.89 -7.45
N ASN A 48 -3.43 9.74 -8.04
CA ASN A 48 -2.66 8.98 -9.05
C ASN A 48 -1.33 8.37 -8.57
N LEU A 49 -1.29 7.80 -7.38
CA LEU A 49 -0.12 7.03 -6.92
C LEU A 49 -0.08 5.67 -7.62
N LYS A 50 1.05 5.32 -8.25
CA LYS A 50 1.24 3.98 -8.84
C LYS A 50 1.67 2.96 -7.80
N LEU A 51 2.56 3.35 -6.88
CA LEU A 51 3.09 2.46 -5.85
C LEU A 51 3.10 3.15 -4.48
N ILE A 52 2.64 2.42 -3.46
CA ILE A 52 2.81 2.72 -2.04
C ILE A 52 3.56 1.54 -1.41
N ASP A 53 4.75 1.76 -0.88
CA ASP A 53 5.54 0.72 -0.24
C ASP A 53 5.63 0.96 1.27
N LEU A 54 5.12 0.00 2.03
CA LEU A 54 5.06 0.01 3.49
C LEU A 54 5.98 -1.03 4.12
N ARG A 55 6.88 -1.65 3.35
CA ARG A 55 7.72 -2.76 3.84
C ARG A 55 8.74 -2.33 4.89
N THR A 56 9.06 -1.05 4.96
CA THR A 56 9.93 -0.47 5.99
C THR A 56 9.09 0.17 7.08
N LYS A 57 9.30 -0.25 8.33
CA LYS A 57 8.59 0.33 9.48
C LYS A 57 8.85 1.85 9.56
N ASP A 58 7.81 2.60 9.92
CA ASP A 58 7.81 4.07 10.10
C ASP A 58 8.20 4.88 8.85
N ARG A 59 8.14 4.26 7.66
CA ARG A 59 8.43 4.91 6.38
C ARG A 59 7.39 4.53 5.34
N VAL A 60 7.09 5.47 4.46
CA VAL A 60 6.28 5.23 3.26
C VAL A 60 7.07 5.69 2.05
N ILE A 61 7.28 4.79 1.10
CA ILE A 61 7.88 5.13 -0.19
C ILE A 61 6.74 5.23 -1.21
N ILE A 62 6.74 6.29 -2.00
CA ILE A 62 5.71 6.57 -2.99
C ILE A 62 6.41 6.70 -4.33
N SER A 63 5.91 6.00 -5.36
CA SER A 63 6.37 6.18 -6.73
C SER A 63 5.20 6.39 -7.69
N ASN A 64 5.40 7.30 -8.63
CA ASN A 64 4.48 7.62 -9.73
C ASN A 64 5.08 7.25 -11.10
N GLU A 65 6.28 6.64 -11.13
CA GLU A 65 6.94 6.17 -12.35
C GLU A 65 6.27 4.95 -12.96
#